data_AF-A0A2W6TT69-F1
#
_entry.id   AF-A0A2W6TT69-F1
#
_cell.length_a   1.000
_cell.length_b   1.000
_cell.length_c   1.000
_cell.angle_alpha   90.00
_cell.angle_beta   90.00
_cell.angle_gamma   90.00
#
_symmetry.space_group_name_H-M   'P 1'
#
loop_
_entity.id
_entity.type
_entity.pdbx_description
1 polymer ?
#
loop_
_entity_poly.entity_id
_entity_poly.type
_entity_poly.pdbx_seq_one_letter_code
_entity_poly.pdbx_strand_id
1 'polypeptide(L)'
;MKLYFNVGYSVKGGEKLQITINEGGAVSKTHTMFYTENDLWKCEVDYFSKSVSYQYQLVDERGNLLRTEFVQHHLNFPHNYKEFIIFDEWNNKNFPENYLNNKILYNKLNQFSPEKISVLKKHTHLFKIEAPIYNPDWKIVLFGSTASLGNWDYDKVIHLSQTDFGIWEASVEIPENEYIQFKYCIYDIKEGRVIDVETGENRFTVPNQSREILQIVSNHYFKFKAYQMYHDAGVAVPVFSLRTEDGFGVGEFHDIKKLADWTKETHLGIIQILPINDTTANYSWTDSYPYAAVSVYALHPQYISLENLDFELPKDLVEEYKAEKESLNSLELIDYEKMISAKWK
;
A
#
# COMPACT_ATOMS: atom_id res chain seq x y z
N MET A 1 2.94 6.62 -29.50
CA MET A 1 3.39 7.73 -28.64
C MET A 1 4.84 7.53 -28.33
N LYS A 2 5.55 8.60 -28.00
CA LYS A 2 6.97 8.56 -27.72
C LYS A 2 7.22 8.87 -26.24
N LEU A 3 7.94 8.00 -25.55
CA LEU A 3 8.23 8.13 -24.13
C LEU A 3 9.72 8.41 -23.95
N TYR A 4 10.03 9.47 -23.21
CA TYR A 4 11.40 9.87 -22.86
C TYR A 4 11.58 9.75 -21.36
N PHE A 5 12.10 8.62 -20.89
CA PHE A 5 12.38 8.38 -19.48
C PHE A 5 13.67 9.06 -19.06
N ASN A 6 13.66 9.70 -17.90
CA ASN A 6 14.78 10.37 -17.26
C ASN A 6 14.79 9.96 -15.78
N VAL A 7 15.89 9.39 -15.29
CA VAL A 7 16.00 8.96 -13.87
C VAL A 7 17.40 9.28 -13.34
N GLY A 8 17.46 9.85 -12.13
CA GLY A 8 18.72 10.07 -11.42
C GLY A 8 19.15 8.81 -10.67
N TYR A 9 20.33 8.26 -10.99
CA TYR A 9 20.87 7.08 -10.30
C TYR A 9 22.40 6.98 -10.44
N SER A 10 23.10 7.01 -9.31
CA SER A 10 24.57 6.84 -9.28
C SER A 10 24.95 5.36 -9.41
N VAL A 11 25.86 5.04 -10.33
CA VAL A 11 26.36 3.68 -10.57
C VAL A 11 27.87 3.61 -10.39
N LYS A 12 28.42 2.40 -10.21
CA LYS A 12 29.86 2.17 -10.27
C LYS A 12 30.34 2.06 -11.71
N GLY A 13 31.64 2.26 -11.93
CA GLY A 13 32.25 2.05 -13.24
C GLY A 13 31.98 0.65 -13.77
N GLY A 14 31.47 0.57 -15.01
CA GLY A 14 31.10 -0.68 -15.69
C GLY A 14 29.64 -1.10 -15.52
N GLU A 15 28.92 -0.53 -14.56
CA GLU A 15 27.48 -0.80 -14.37
C GLU A 15 26.63 0.03 -15.35
N LYS A 16 25.47 -0.51 -15.75
CA LYS A 16 24.53 0.15 -16.65
C LYS A 16 23.10 0.04 -16.14
N LEU A 17 22.32 1.08 -16.38
CA LEU A 17 20.89 1.10 -16.08
C LEU A 17 20.09 0.65 -17.30
N GLN A 18 19.03 -0.12 -17.07
CA GLN A 18 18.05 -0.51 -18.07
C GLN A 18 16.64 -0.37 -17.51
N ILE A 19 15.67 -0.11 -18.37
CA ILE A 19 14.25 -0.08 -18.05
C ILE A 19 13.58 -1.30 -18.66
N THR A 20 12.81 -2.03 -17.85
CA THR A 20 12.01 -3.18 -18.31
C THR A 20 10.55 -2.79 -18.30
N ILE A 21 9.92 -2.80 -19.47
CA ILE A 21 8.50 -2.52 -19.66
C ILE A 21 7.72 -3.84 -19.67
N ASN A 22 6.74 -3.94 -18.77
CA ASN A 22 5.86 -5.08 -18.60
C ASN A 22 4.56 -4.82 -19.38
N GLU A 23 4.37 -5.54 -20.49
CA GLU A 23 3.13 -5.54 -21.26
C GLU A 23 2.31 -6.76 -20.79
N GLY A 24 1.26 -6.55 -19.98
CA GLY A 24 0.49 -7.61 -19.33
C GLY A 24 0.13 -8.79 -20.25
N GLY A 25 0.80 -9.93 -20.06
CA GLY A 25 0.63 -11.17 -20.84
C GLY A 25 1.64 -11.40 -21.97
N ALA A 26 2.49 -10.43 -22.30
CA ALA A 26 3.57 -10.54 -23.28
C ALA A 26 4.96 -10.58 -22.61
N VAL A 27 5.98 -10.92 -23.40
CA VAL A 27 7.39 -10.90 -22.94
C VAL A 27 7.77 -9.45 -22.62
N SER A 28 8.28 -9.23 -21.41
CA SER A 28 8.78 -7.93 -20.97
C SER A 28 9.88 -7.44 -21.92
N LYS A 29 9.84 -6.17 -22.31
CA LYS A 29 10.85 -5.55 -23.18
C LYS A 29 11.82 -4.75 -22.34
N THR A 30 13.10 -5.02 -22.50
CA THR A 30 14.17 -4.29 -21.80
C THR A 30 14.86 -3.34 -22.75
N HIS A 31 15.01 -2.08 -22.32
CA HIS A 31 15.67 -1.01 -23.05
C HIS A 31 16.84 -0.48 -22.23
N THR A 32 18.03 -0.44 -22.83
CA THR A 32 19.22 0.14 -22.19
C THR A 32 19.04 1.65 -22.05
N MET A 33 19.42 2.19 -20.88
CA MET A 33 19.44 3.63 -20.66
C MET A 33 20.84 4.18 -20.94
N PHE A 34 20.88 5.44 -21.36
CA PHE A 34 22.11 6.15 -21.67
C PHE A 34 22.42 7.15 -20.57
N TYR A 35 23.61 7.04 -20.00
CA TYR A 35 24.12 7.99 -19.02
C TYR A 35 24.34 9.36 -19.68
N THR A 36 23.93 10.40 -18.98
CA THR A 36 24.18 11.81 -19.32
C THR A 36 24.83 12.50 -18.12
N GLU A 37 24.87 13.82 -18.06
CA GLU A 37 25.55 14.53 -16.96
C GLU A 37 24.79 14.39 -15.63
N ASN A 38 25.51 14.54 -14.50
CA ASN A 38 24.97 14.58 -13.14
C ASN A 38 24.10 13.37 -12.74
N ASP A 39 24.60 12.14 -12.95
CA ASP A 39 23.90 10.90 -12.60
C ASP A 39 22.54 10.69 -13.29
N LEU A 40 22.26 11.43 -14.37
CA LEU A 40 20.99 11.34 -15.09
C LEU A 40 21.07 10.31 -16.22
N TRP A 41 20.15 9.36 -16.23
CA TRP A 41 20.00 8.34 -17.27
C TRP A 41 18.77 8.60 -18.12
N LYS A 42 18.90 8.38 -19.44
CA LYS A 42 17.82 8.62 -20.40
C LYS A 42 17.49 7.38 -21.23
N CYS A 43 16.20 7.19 -21.55
CA CYS A 43 15.75 6.15 -22.46
C CYS A 43 14.60 6.64 -23.33
N GLU A 44 14.66 6.34 -24.62
CA GLU A 44 13.61 6.64 -25.58
C GLU A 44 12.89 5.35 -25.98
N VAL A 45 11.56 5.35 -25.89
CA VAL A 45 10.74 4.19 -26.23
C VAL A 45 9.54 4.62 -27.07
N ASP A 46 9.37 3.99 -28.23
CA ASP A 46 8.12 4.02 -28.98
C ASP A 46 7.11 3.08 -28.32
N TYR A 47 5.97 3.63 -27.91
CA TYR A 47 4.97 2.92 -27.15
C TYR A 47 3.56 3.17 -27.69
N PHE A 48 2.64 2.22 -27.55
CA PHE A 48 1.33 2.29 -28.21
C PHE A 48 0.13 2.14 -27.27
N SER A 49 0.35 1.78 -26.00
CA SER A 49 -0.72 1.68 -25.00
C SER A 49 -0.95 3.01 -24.27
N LYS A 50 -2.16 3.20 -23.73
CA LYS A 50 -2.54 4.36 -22.90
C LYS A 50 -2.01 4.28 -21.48
N SER A 51 -1.48 3.15 -21.07
CA SER A 51 -0.81 2.98 -19.80
C SER A 51 0.42 2.11 -19.97
N VAL A 52 1.46 2.39 -19.18
CA VAL A 52 2.71 1.62 -19.16
C VAL A 52 2.99 1.17 -17.73
N SER A 53 3.48 -0.06 -17.64
CA SER A 53 4.04 -0.64 -16.43
C SER A 53 5.52 -0.91 -16.65
N TYR A 54 6.39 -0.46 -15.76
CA TYR A 54 7.84 -0.62 -15.93
C TYR A 54 8.59 -0.67 -14.61
N GLN A 55 9.84 -1.09 -14.65
CA GLN A 55 10.76 -1.11 -13.50
C GLN A 55 12.18 -0.89 -13.98
N TYR A 56 13.03 -0.34 -13.13
CA TYR A 56 14.44 -0.16 -13.40
C TYR A 56 15.28 -1.37 -12.96
N GLN A 57 16.36 -1.63 -13.69
CA GLN A 57 17.32 -2.69 -13.40
C GLN A 57 18.74 -2.18 -13.59
N LEU A 58 19.65 -2.63 -12.73
CA LEU A 58 21.08 -2.40 -12.80
C LEU A 58 21.77 -3.68 -13.25
N VAL A 59 22.61 -3.59 -14.27
CA VAL A 59 23.38 -4.71 -14.81
C VAL A 59 24.88 -4.40 -14.81
N ASP A 60 25.71 -5.45 -14.80
CA ASP A 60 27.15 -5.32 -14.99
C ASP A 60 27.53 -5.18 -16.48
N GLU A 61 28.83 -5.05 -16.77
CA GLU A 61 29.37 -4.94 -18.15
C GLU A 61 29.02 -6.14 -19.04
N ARG A 62 28.78 -7.31 -18.43
CA ARG A 62 28.45 -8.56 -19.11
C ARG A 62 26.94 -8.77 -19.26
N GLY A 63 26.13 -7.86 -18.73
CA GLY A 63 24.67 -7.94 -18.74
C GLY A 63 24.07 -8.79 -17.61
N ASN A 64 24.86 -9.18 -16.60
CA ASN A 64 24.31 -9.89 -15.44
C ASN A 64 23.53 -8.90 -14.57
N LEU A 65 22.35 -9.33 -14.13
CA LEU A 65 21.50 -8.55 -13.24
C LEU A 65 22.14 -8.40 -11.86
N LEU A 66 22.45 -7.17 -11.47
CA LEU A 66 23.00 -6.82 -10.16
C LEU A 66 21.88 -6.43 -9.19
N ARG A 67 20.88 -5.69 -9.68
CA ARG A 67 19.77 -5.19 -8.87
C ARG A 67 18.52 -4.98 -9.72
N THR A 68 17.38 -5.35 -9.17
CA THR A 68 16.06 -4.94 -9.68
C THR A 68 15.46 -3.97 -8.70
N GLU A 69 14.83 -2.93 -9.21
CA GLU A 69 13.96 -2.07 -8.42
C GLU A 69 12.87 -2.89 -7.74
N PHE A 70 12.52 -2.53 -6.50
CA PHE A 70 11.57 -3.33 -5.74
C PHE A 70 10.12 -3.13 -6.21
N VAL A 71 9.79 -1.91 -6.64
CA VAL A 71 8.44 -1.48 -6.99
C VAL A 71 8.31 -1.36 -8.50
N GLN A 72 7.15 -1.75 -9.01
CA GLN A 72 6.79 -1.52 -10.40
C GLN A 72 6.09 -0.15 -10.53
N HIS A 73 6.56 0.67 -11.45
CA HIS A 73 5.96 1.95 -11.78
C HIS A 73 4.79 1.76 -12.74
N HIS A 74 3.79 2.64 -12.61
CA HIS A 74 2.65 2.70 -13.51
C HIS A 74 2.36 4.15 -13.92
N LEU A 75 2.21 4.40 -15.21
CA LEU A 75 1.82 5.71 -15.73
C LEU A 75 0.64 5.58 -16.69
N ASN A 76 -0.27 6.55 -16.62
CA ASN A 76 -1.39 6.71 -17.54
C ASN A 76 -1.15 7.92 -18.45
N PHE A 77 -1.41 7.76 -19.74
CA PHE A 77 -1.13 8.76 -20.75
C PHE A 77 -2.43 9.39 -21.27
N PRO A 78 -2.60 10.71 -21.11
CA PRO A 78 -3.77 11.39 -21.66
C PRO A 78 -3.69 11.46 -23.20
N HIS A 79 -4.86 11.41 -23.84
CA HIS A 79 -4.99 11.24 -25.30
C HIS A 79 -4.61 12.48 -26.12
N ASN A 80 -4.48 13.64 -25.48
CA ASN A 80 -4.22 14.93 -26.12
C ASN A 80 -2.74 15.18 -26.43
N TYR A 81 -1.82 14.33 -25.94
CA TYR A 81 -0.39 14.39 -26.24
C TYR A 81 0.06 13.12 -26.96
N LYS A 82 1.10 13.25 -27.78
CA LYS A 82 1.73 12.14 -28.49
C LYS A 82 3.12 11.81 -27.95
N GLU A 83 3.68 12.70 -27.14
CA GLU A 83 5.03 12.64 -26.61
C GLU A 83 5.02 13.00 -25.12
N PHE A 84 5.81 12.28 -24.34
CA PHE A 84 5.88 12.40 -22.90
C PHE A 84 7.33 12.42 -22.43
N ILE A 85 7.73 13.47 -21.72
CA ILE A 85 9.03 13.52 -21.03
C ILE A 85 8.78 13.17 -19.57
N ILE A 86 9.31 12.03 -19.14
CA ILE A 86 9.06 11.46 -17.82
C ILE A 86 10.32 11.69 -17.00
N PHE A 87 10.22 12.49 -15.95
CA PHE A 87 11.20 12.60 -14.88
C PHE A 87 10.76 11.72 -13.73
N ASP A 88 11.53 10.68 -13.47
CA ASP A 88 11.21 9.64 -12.51
C ASP A 88 12.32 9.47 -11.46
N GLU A 89 12.02 8.71 -10.43
CA GLU A 89 12.92 8.43 -9.31
C GLU A 89 13.04 6.92 -9.06
N TRP A 90 14.26 6.42 -8.84
CA TRP A 90 14.45 5.03 -8.44
C TRP A 90 13.89 4.80 -7.03
N ASN A 91 12.94 3.87 -6.91
CA ASN A 91 12.32 3.49 -5.65
C ASN A 91 13.18 2.47 -4.88
N ASN A 92 13.74 2.90 -3.75
CA ASN A 92 14.53 2.06 -2.87
C ASN A 92 13.64 1.27 -1.91
N LYS A 93 13.90 -0.04 -1.79
CA LYS A 93 13.19 -0.96 -0.88
C LYS A 93 13.05 -0.45 0.57
N ASN A 94 14.02 0.34 1.05
CA ASN A 94 14.08 0.79 2.43
C ASN A 94 13.20 2.01 2.75
N PHE A 95 12.49 2.58 1.77
CA PHE A 95 11.55 3.66 2.05
C PHE A 95 10.44 3.18 3.00
N PRO A 96 10.25 3.80 4.18
CA PRO A 96 9.18 3.46 5.11
C PRO A 96 7.80 3.40 4.45
N GLU A 97 7.58 4.24 3.44
CA GLU A 97 6.33 4.37 2.70
C GLU A 97 6.01 3.13 1.85
N ASN A 98 7.02 2.35 1.42
CA ASN A 98 6.77 1.04 0.80
C ASN A 98 6.04 0.10 1.75
N TYR A 99 6.27 0.22 3.06
CA TYR A 99 5.55 -0.56 4.07
C TYR A 99 4.17 0.00 4.37
N LEU A 100 3.87 1.25 3.98
CA LEU A 100 2.58 1.91 4.16
C LEU A 100 1.61 1.64 3.00
N ASN A 101 2.10 1.28 1.81
CA ASN A 101 1.29 0.79 0.70
C ASN A 101 0.92 -0.70 0.87
N ASN A 102 0.22 -1.00 1.97
CA ASN A 102 -0.11 -2.37 2.38
C ASN A 102 -1.63 -2.60 2.47
N LYS A 103 -2.05 -3.85 2.76
CA LYS A 103 -3.46 -4.21 2.93
C LYS A 103 -4.21 -3.38 3.99
N ILE A 104 -3.52 -2.81 4.98
CA ILE A 104 -4.11 -1.93 5.99
C ILE A 104 -4.60 -0.63 5.34
N LEU A 105 -3.82 -0.03 4.43
CA LEU A 105 -4.24 1.15 3.68
C LEU A 105 -5.50 0.85 2.86
N TYR A 106 -5.49 -0.23 2.08
CA TYR A 106 -6.66 -0.65 1.29
C TYR A 106 -7.89 -0.91 2.16
N ASN A 107 -7.72 -1.56 3.31
CA ASN A 107 -8.83 -1.87 4.23
C ASN A 107 -9.37 -0.61 4.93
N LYS A 108 -8.50 0.35 5.30
CA LYS A 108 -8.93 1.64 5.88
C LYS A 108 -9.60 2.54 4.85
N LEU A 109 -9.23 2.41 3.57
CA LEU A 109 -9.79 3.15 2.44
C LEU A 109 -10.79 2.32 1.63
N ASN A 110 -11.51 1.37 2.25
CA ASN A 110 -12.43 0.47 1.54
C ASN A 110 -13.60 1.17 0.80
N GLN A 111 -13.88 2.43 1.11
CA GLN A 111 -14.87 3.27 0.43
C GLN A 111 -14.24 4.26 -0.57
N PHE A 112 -12.92 4.17 -0.80
CA PHE A 112 -12.23 5.06 -1.73
C PHE A 112 -12.72 4.86 -3.16
N SER A 113 -13.00 5.98 -3.81
CA SER A 113 -13.26 6.05 -5.24
C SER A 113 -12.21 6.96 -5.86
N PRO A 114 -11.45 6.49 -6.87
CA PRO A 114 -10.54 7.33 -7.63
C PRO A 114 -11.18 8.62 -8.14
N GLU A 115 -10.52 9.74 -7.85
CA GLU A 115 -10.86 11.03 -8.46
C GLU A 115 -10.40 11.05 -9.92
N LYS A 116 -11.08 11.85 -10.75
CA LYS A 116 -10.71 12.01 -12.16
C LYS A 116 -9.88 13.28 -12.31
N ILE A 117 -8.73 13.14 -12.98
CA ILE A 117 -7.92 14.28 -13.40
C ILE A 117 -8.20 14.65 -14.86
N SER A 118 -8.26 15.95 -15.14
CA SER A 118 -8.41 16.49 -16.51
C SER A 118 -7.11 17.12 -16.99
N VAL A 119 -6.40 16.44 -17.88
CA VAL A 119 -5.21 17.00 -18.53
C VAL A 119 -5.62 17.71 -19.82
N LEU A 120 -5.50 19.03 -19.84
CA LEU A 120 -5.85 19.88 -20.99
C LEU A 120 -4.60 20.20 -21.80
N LYS A 121 -4.76 20.50 -23.10
CA LYS A 121 -3.64 20.85 -24.01
C LYS A 121 -2.79 22.06 -23.57
N LYS A 122 -3.31 22.91 -22.68
CA LYS A 122 -2.58 24.04 -22.10
C LYS A 122 -1.60 23.60 -21.00
N HIS A 123 -1.81 22.44 -20.39
CA HIS A 123 -0.93 21.96 -19.33
C HIS A 123 0.43 21.59 -19.92
N THR A 124 1.46 21.85 -19.14
CA THR A 124 2.87 21.63 -19.52
C THR A 124 3.48 20.56 -18.64
N HIS A 125 3.00 20.44 -17.40
CA HIS A 125 3.47 19.52 -16.38
C HIS A 125 2.30 18.70 -15.81
N LEU A 126 2.55 17.43 -15.57
CA LEU A 126 1.74 16.52 -14.76
C LEU A 126 2.60 16.07 -13.59
N PHE A 127 2.29 16.57 -12.39
CA PHE A 127 2.90 16.11 -11.16
C PHE A 127 2.18 14.86 -10.69
N LYS A 128 2.95 13.85 -10.32
CA LYS A 128 2.48 12.60 -9.74
C LYS A 128 3.35 12.26 -8.53
N ILE A 129 2.71 11.93 -7.41
CA ILE A 129 3.41 11.48 -6.20
C ILE A 129 2.68 10.33 -5.54
N GLU A 130 3.47 9.40 -5.01
CA GLU A 130 2.96 8.40 -4.06
C GLU A 130 3.01 8.95 -2.62
N ALA A 131 1.84 9.01 -1.99
CA ALA A 131 1.65 9.48 -0.62
C ALA A 131 0.48 8.73 0.05
N PRO A 132 0.76 7.68 0.85
CA PRO A 132 -0.26 6.94 1.57
C PRO A 132 -0.79 7.76 2.76
N ILE A 133 -1.88 8.51 2.54
CA ILE A 133 -2.55 9.31 3.56
C ILE A 133 -3.70 8.51 4.17
N TYR A 134 -3.67 8.35 5.50
CA TYR A 134 -4.65 7.56 6.25
C TYR A 134 -5.83 8.39 6.79
N ASN A 135 -5.69 9.71 6.85
CA ASN A 135 -6.75 10.59 7.31
C ASN A 135 -7.63 11.02 6.12
N PRO A 136 -8.94 10.72 6.12
CA PRO A 136 -9.83 11.05 5.00
C PRO A 136 -10.01 12.56 4.79
N ASP A 137 -9.71 13.39 5.79
CA ASP A 137 -9.81 14.84 5.71
C ASP A 137 -8.52 15.50 5.17
N TRP A 138 -7.48 14.71 4.90
CA TRP A 138 -6.21 15.22 4.43
C TRP A 138 -6.02 14.99 2.94
N LYS A 139 -5.55 16.03 2.25
CA LYS A 139 -5.20 15.98 0.82
C LYS A 139 -3.75 16.37 0.59
N ILE A 140 -3.17 15.85 -0.49
CA ILE A 140 -1.90 16.35 -0.99
C ILE A 140 -2.14 17.58 -1.84
N VAL A 141 -1.36 18.61 -1.57
CA VAL A 141 -1.28 19.83 -2.38
C VAL A 141 0.19 20.12 -2.69
N LEU A 142 0.46 20.98 -3.66
CA LEU A 142 1.82 21.44 -3.95
C LEU A 142 1.87 22.96 -4.10
N PHE A 143 3.03 23.53 -3.83
CA PHE A 143 3.36 24.92 -4.11
C PHE A 143 4.84 25.04 -4.51
N GLY A 144 5.25 26.20 -5.00
CA GLY A 144 6.60 26.36 -5.52
C GLY A 144 7.00 27.77 -5.84
N SER A 145 8.19 27.91 -6.40
CA SER A 145 8.87 29.19 -6.61
C SER A 145 8.27 30.06 -7.70
N THR A 146 7.52 29.49 -8.64
CA THR A 146 6.95 30.22 -9.77
C THR A 146 5.55 30.75 -9.46
N ALA A 147 5.09 31.73 -10.25
CA ALA A 147 3.74 32.29 -10.08
C ALA A 147 2.65 31.24 -10.30
N SER A 148 2.84 30.34 -11.27
CA SER A 148 1.93 29.21 -11.54
C SER A 148 1.89 28.17 -10.42
N LEU A 149 2.90 28.15 -9.54
CA LEU A 149 2.95 27.32 -8.34
C LEU A 149 2.73 28.12 -7.04
N GLY A 150 2.26 29.36 -7.15
CA GLY A 150 1.85 30.17 -6.01
C GLY A 150 2.96 30.97 -5.31
N ASN A 151 4.20 31.01 -5.81
CA ASN A 151 5.32 31.74 -5.19
C ASN A 151 5.52 31.43 -3.68
N TRP A 152 5.45 30.16 -3.29
CA TRP A 152 5.54 29.69 -1.90
C TRP A 152 4.44 30.22 -0.95
N ASP A 153 3.32 30.69 -1.50
CA ASP A 153 2.18 31.17 -0.74
C ASP A 153 1.27 29.99 -0.34
N TYR A 154 1.07 29.81 0.96
CA TYR A 154 0.23 28.75 1.52
C TYR A 154 -1.25 28.86 1.12
N ASP A 155 -1.70 30.05 0.73
CA ASP A 155 -3.08 30.29 0.27
C ASP A 155 -3.24 30.06 -1.24
N LYS A 156 -2.13 29.86 -1.99
CA LYS A 156 -2.12 29.64 -3.45
C LYS A 156 -1.60 28.27 -3.84
N VAL A 157 -1.89 27.27 -3.00
CA VAL A 157 -1.53 25.88 -3.29
C VAL A 157 -2.32 25.30 -4.45
N ILE A 158 -1.69 24.37 -5.17
CA ILE A 158 -2.32 23.56 -6.20
C ILE A 158 -2.78 22.24 -5.57
N HIS A 159 -4.08 21.98 -5.61
CA HIS A 159 -4.64 20.74 -5.10
C HIS A 159 -4.41 19.58 -6.06
N LEU A 160 -3.95 18.43 -5.52
CA LEU A 160 -3.86 17.19 -6.28
C LEU A 160 -5.14 16.38 -6.11
N SER A 161 -5.45 15.60 -7.16
CA SER A 161 -6.50 14.60 -7.15
C SER A 161 -5.95 13.23 -6.82
N GLN A 162 -6.64 12.47 -5.96
CA GLN A 162 -6.24 11.11 -5.64
C GLN A 162 -6.79 10.15 -6.69
N THR A 163 -5.96 9.75 -7.67
CA THR A 163 -6.37 8.99 -8.85
C THR A 163 -6.23 7.48 -8.70
N ASP A 164 -5.55 7.02 -7.64
CA ASP A 164 -5.50 5.62 -7.19
C ASP A 164 -5.10 5.58 -5.70
N PHE A 165 -5.06 4.39 -5.09
CA PHE A 165 -4.67 4.22 -3.69
C PHE A 165 -3.28 4.82 -3.42
N GLY A 166 -3.25 5.90 -2.64
CA GLY A 166 -2.01 6.62 -2.33
C GLY A 166 -1.37 7.35 -3.53
N ILE A 167 -2.00 7.39 -4.70
CA ILE A 167 -1.48 8.09 -5.88
C ILE A 167 -2.19 9.43 -6.04
N TRP A 168 -1.41 10.51 -6.06
CA TRP A 168 -1.91 11.87 -6.18
C TRP A 168 -1.35 12.54 -7.43
N GLU A 169 -2.21 13.21 -8.18
CA GLU A 169 -1.84 13.84 -9.45
C GLU A 169 -2.40 15.27 -9.59
N ALA A 170 -1.61 16.17 -10.19
CA ALA A 170 -2.09 17.49 -10.62
C ALA A 170 -1.44 17.87 -11.95
N SER A 171 -2.24 18.41 -12.87
CA SER A 171 -1.75 18.92 -14.15
C SER A 171 -1.79 20.44 -14.16
N VAL A 172 -0.67 21.07 -14.50
CA VAL A 172 -0.44 22.51 -14.35
C VAL A 172 0.15 23.10 -15.62
N GLU A 173 -0.31 24.30 -15.98
CA GLU A 173 0.33 25.15 -16.98
C GLU A 173 1.38 26.00 -16.26
N ILE A 174 2.66 25.83 -16.63
CA ILE A 174 3.80 26.56 -16.08
C ILE A 174 4.51 27.17 -17.29
N PRO A 175 4.11 28.39 -17.73
CA PRO A 175 4.74 29.08 -18.85
C PRO A 175 6.11 29.66 -18.50
N GLU A 176 6.46 29.72 -17.22
CA GLU A 176 7.73 30.27 -16.74
C GLU A 176 8.92 29.44 -17.25
N ASN A 177 9.96 30.14 -17.70
CA ASN A 177 11.17 29.53 -18.26
C ASN A 177 12.36 29.56 -17.28
N GLU A 178 12.07 29.55 -15.99
CA GLU A 178 13.06 29.59 -14.93
C GLU A 178 13.18 28.24 -14.22
N TYR A 179 14.17 28.10 -13.34
CA TYR A 179 14.33 26.87 -12.56
C TYR A 179 13.15 26.72 -11.58
N ILE A 180 12.40 25.62 -11.70
CA ILE A 180 11.16 25.42 -10.94
C ILE A 180 11.50 24.62 -9.68
N GLN A 181 11.31 25.26 -8.53
CA GLN A 181 11.39 24.60 -7.22
C GLN A 181 9.99 24.40 -6.68
N PHE A 182 9.74 23.28 -6.02
CA PHE A 182 8.44 23.00 -5.42
C PHE A 182 8.55 22.07 -4.22
N LYS A 183 7.46 22.00 -3.45
CA LYS A 183 7.28 21.03 -2.37
C LYS A 183 5.84 20.55 -2.31
N TYR A 184 5.66 19.30 -1.91
CA TYR A 184 4.36 18.78 -1.54
C TYR A 184 4.02 19.13 -0.09
N CYS A 185 2.72 19.29 0.16
CA CYS A 185 2.16 19.68 1.45
C CYS A 185 0.94 18.82 1.79
N ILE A 186 0.59 18.78 3.08
CA ILE A 186 -0.65 18.21 3.57
C ILE A 186 -1.62 19.37 3.83
N TYR A 187 -2.79 19.30 3.21
CA TYR A 187 -3.89 20.24 3.38
C TYR A 187 -5.03 19.55 4.14
N ASP A 188 -5.52 20.19 5.19
CA ASP A 188 -6.66 19.73 5.94
C ASP A 188 -7.94 20.39 5.42
N ILE A 189 -8.87 19.59 4.90
CA ILE A 189 -10.12 20.10 4.31
C ILE A 189 -11.07 20.68 5.37
N LYS A 190 -10.97 20.25 6.63
CA LYS A 190 -11.78 20.77 7.74
C LYS A 190 -11.25 22.11 8.22
N GLU A 191 -9.93 22.24 8.32
CA GLU A 191 -9.30 23.50 8.73
C GLU A 191 -9.19 24.51 7.57
N GLY A 192 -9.28 24.05 6.32
CA GLY A 192 -9.21 24.89 5.14
C GLY A 192 -7.82 25.48 4.90
N ARG A 193 -6.76 24.80 5.35
CA ARG A 193 -5.37 25.30 5.25
C ARG A 193 -4.36 24.17 5.10
N VAL A 194 -3.17 24.55 4.65
CA VAL A 194 -1.99 23.70 4.77
C VAL A 194 -1.66 23.51 6.25
N ILE A 195 -1.54 22.26 6.66
CA ILE A 195 -1.16 21.87 8.02
C ILE A 195 0.29 21.36 8.09
N ASP A 196 0.86 20.98 6.94
CA ASP A 196 2.25 20.55 6.89
C ASP A 196 2.90 20.65 5.51
N VAL A 197 4.24 20.68 5.49
CA VAL A 197 5.09 20.70 4.30
C VAL A 197 6.13 19.58 4.38
N GLU A 198 6.37 18.89 3.27
CA GLU A 198 7.34 17.79 3.20
C GLU A 198 8.75 18.23 3.64
N THR A 199 9.48 17.30 4.27
CA THR A 199 10.82 17.55 4.81
C THR A 199 11.92 17.51 3.75
N GLY A 200 13.13 17.94 4.14
CA GLY A 200 14.31 17.96 3.29
C GLY A 200 14.34 19.13 2.31
N GLU A 201 15.27 19.06 1.34
CA GLU A 201 15.42 20.08 0.29
C GLU A 201 14.18 20.21 -0.59
N ASN A 202 14.08 21.35 -1.30
CA ASN A 202 13.08 21.55 -2.33
C ASN A 202 13.22 20.47 -3.43
N ARG A 203 12.10 20.11 -4.03
CA ARG A 203 12.10 19.34 -5.28
C ARG A 203 12.27 20.29 -6.46
N PHE A 204 12.70 19.73 -7.58
CA PHE A 204 13.03 20.52 -8.76
C PHE A 204 12.44 19.89 -10.03
N THR A 205 12.04 20.76 -10.96
CA THR A 205 11.73 20.36 -12.33
C THR A 205 12.21 21.43 -13.31
N VAL A 206 12.22 21.09 -14.60
CA VAL A 206 12.73 21.98 -15.65
C VAL A 206 11.56 22.59 -16.44
N PRO A 207 11.72 23.79 -17.02
CA PRO A 207 10.72 24.36 -17.90
C PRO A 207 10.36 23.46 -19.08
N ASN A 208 9.07 23.45 -19.43
CA ASN A 208 8.59 22.84 -20.65
C ASN A 208 7.89 23.88 -21.54
N GLN A 209 8.61 24.33 -22.57
CA GLN A 209 8.09 25.30 -23.55
C GLN A 209 7.26 24.66 -24.66
N SER A 210 7.25 23.34 -24.77
CA SER A 210 6.52 22.63 -25.83
C SER A 210 5.09 22.37 -25.41
N ARG A 211 4.13 22.85 -26.21
CA ARG A 211 2.70 22.57 -26.01
C ARG A 211 2.26 21.21 -26.55
N GLU A 212 3.13 20.53 -27.30
CA GLU A 212 2.83 19.21 -27.88
C GLU A 212 3.39 18.05 -27.07
N ILE A 213 4.24 18.34 -26.07
CA ILE A 213 4.89 17.36 -25.19
C ILE A 213 4.41 17.61 -23.76
N LEU A 214 3.94 16.57 -23.07
CA LEU A 214 3.62 16.66 -21.65
C LEU A 214 4.82 16.21 -20.82
N GLN A 215 5.25 17.03 -19.86
CA GLN A 215 6.26 16.65 -18.90
C GLN A 215 5.59 16.00 -17.68
N ILE A 216 5.94 14.76 -17.39
CA ILE A 216 5.50 14.03 -16.21
C ILE A 216 6.60 14.10 -15.16
N VAL A 217 6.27 14.61 -13.98
CA VAL A 217 7.14 14.65 -12.81
C VAL A 217 6.65 13.60 -11.83
N SER A 218 7.25 12.41 -11.86
CA SER A 218 6.90 11.24 -11.06
C SER A 218 7.85 11.18 -9.84
N ASN A 219 7.29 11.41 -8.65
CA ASN A 219 8.06 11.47 -7.40
C ASN A 219 7.70 10.34 -6.44
N HIS A 220 8.70 9.86 -5.69
CA HIS A 220 8.55 8.87 -4.63
C HIS A 220 9.33 9.31 -3.37
N TYR A 221 8.84 9.14 -2.16
CA TYR A 221 7.47 9.30 -1.68
C TYR A 221 7.29 10.72 -1.13
N PHE A 222 6.10 11.08 -0.63
CA PHE A 222 5.96 12.25 0.25
C PHE A 222 6.93 12.09 1.44
N LYS A 223 7.77 13.10 1.70
CA LYS A 223 8.80 13.03 2.74
C LYS A 223 8.22 13.40 4.10
N PHE A 224 7.51 12.45 4.72
CA PHE A 224 6.90 12.60 6.04
C PHE A 224 7.95 12.92 7.12
N LYS A 225 7.58 13.72 8.11
CA LYS A 225 8.37 13.79 9.35
C LYS A 225 8.22 12.45 10.07
N ALA A 226 9.27 12.01 10.76
CA ALA A 226 9.27 10.70 11.40
C ALA A 226 8.06 10.47 12.34
N TYR A 227 7.63 11.50 13.07
CA TYR A 227 6.48 11.43 13.97
C TYR A 227 5.10 11.39 13.27
N GLN A 228 5.06 11.64 11.96
CA GLN A 228 3.84 11.60 11.14
C GLN A 228 3.70 10.31 10.35
N MET A 229 4.75 9.49 10.28
CA MET A 229 4.62 8.15 9.74
C MET A 229 3.52 7.41 10.52
N TYR A 230 2.83 6.48 9.86
CA TYR A 230 1.80 5.69 10.50
C TYR A 230 2.37 4.96 11.72
N HIS A 231 1.80 5.22 12.89
CA HIS A 231 2.05 4.46 14.10
C HIS A 231 0.72 3.94 14.62
N ASP A 232 0.73 2.71 15.10
CA ASP A 232 -0.46 2.07 15.64
C ASP A 232 -0.06 1.15 16.78
N ALA A 233 -0.97 0.95 17.72
CA ALA A 233 -0.84 -0.03 18.79
C ALA A 233 -1.75 -1.22 18.50
N GLY A 234 -1.30 -2.41 18.89
CA GLY A 234 -2.03 -3.63 18.65
C GLY A 234 -2.01 -4.58 19.82
N VAL A 235 -2.82 -5.62 19.70
CA VAL A 235 -2.86 -6.75 20.64
C VAL A 235 -2.50 -8.04 19.90
N ALA A 236 -1.67 -8.86 20.55
CA ALA A 236 -1.36 -10.21 20.10
C ALA A 236 -2.05 -11.20 21.04
N VAL A 237 -3.01 -11.96 20.54
CA VAL A 237 -3.82 -12.88 21.35
C VAL A 237 -4.14 -14.18 20.60
N PRO A 238 -3.87 -15.36 21.19
CA PRO A 238 -4.32 -16.62 20.61
C PRO A 238 -5.85 -16.74 20.63
N VAL A 239 -6.46 -17.21 19.54
CA VAL A 239 -7.93 -17.39 19.48
C VAL A 239 -8.41 -18.31 20.60
N PHE A 240 -7.69 -19.40 20.89
CA PHE A 240 -8.09 -20.34 21.95
C PHE A 240 -8.18 -19.70 23.34
N SER A 241 -7.49 -18.58 23.56
CA SER A 241 -7.49 -17.85 24.84
C SER A 241 -8.65 -16.86 24.98
N LEU A 242 -9.39 -16.58 23.90
CA LEU A 242 -10.57 -15.72 23.90
C LEU A 242 -11.78 -16.45 24.49
N ARG A 243 -11.65 -17.01 25.69
CA ARG A 243 -12.75 -17.73 26.37
C ARG A 243 -13.85 -16.74 26.72
N THR A 244 -15.03 -16.95 26.16
CA THR A 244 -16.23 -16.19 26.50
C THR A 244 -17.31 -17.14 27.02
N GLU A 245 -18.34 -16.59 27.67
CA GLU A 245 -19.46 -17.38 28.19
C GLU A 245 -20.26 -18.10 27.07
N ASP A 246 -20.13 -17.62 25.83
CA ASP A 246 -20.78 -18.20 24.65
C ASP A 246 -19.98 -19.35 24.04
N GLY A 247 -18.68 -19.45 24.34
CA GLY A 247 -17.80 -20.48 23.78
C GLY A 247 -18.07 -21.88 24.34
N PHE A 248 -17.45 -22.88 23.73
CA PHE A 248 -17.52 -24.27 24.18
C PHE A 248 -16.23 -24.68 24.92
N GLY A 249 -15.91 -24.01 26.03
CA GLY A 249 -14.72 -24.24 26.84
C GLY A 249 -13.43 -23.59 26.33
N VAL A 250 -13.42 -23.10 25.09
CA VAL A 250 -12.27 -22.52 24.39
C VAL A 250 -12.73 -21.27 23.62
N GLY A 251 -11.81 -20.36 23.29
CA GLY A 251 -12.14 -19.26 22.37
C GLY A 251 -12.29 -19.73 20.92
N GLU A 252 -13.30 -19.20 20.24
CA GLU A 252 -13.75 -19.60 18.91
C GLU A 252 -13.61 -18.44 17.89
N PHE A 253 -13.78 -18.74 16.59
CA PHE A 253 -13.75 -17.69 15.55
C PHE A 253 -14.83 -16.63 15.76
N HIS A 254 -15.97 -17.01 16.34
CA HIS A 254 -17.03 -16.05 16.65
C HIS A 254 -16.59 -15.01 17.69
N ASP A 255 -15.77 -15.40 18.67
CA ASP A 255 -15.29 -14.54 19.76
C ASP A 255 -14.33 -13.45 19.27
N ILE A 256 -13.72 -13.61 18.09
CA ILE A 256 -12.87 -12.58 17.47
C ILE A 256 -13.66 -11.29 17.25
N LYS A 257 -14.99 -11.35 17.07
CA LYS A 257 -15.84 -10.16 16.97
C LYS A 257 -15.82 -9.33 18.26
N LYS A 258 -15.90 -9.98 19.42
CA LYS A 258 -15.81 -9.32 20.74
C LYS A 258 -14.42 -8.70 20.96
N LEU A 259 -13.36 -9.38 20.51
CA LEU A 259 -12.02 -8.79 20.49
C LEU A 259 -11.96 -7.54 19.59
N ALA A 260 -12.60 -7.57 18.42
CA ALA A 260 -12.66 -6.41 17.53
C ALA A 260 -13.39 -5.22 18.18
N ASP A 261 -14.53 -5.47 18.83
CA ASP A 261 -15.27 -4.44 19.57
C ASP A 261 -14.41 -3.86 20.70
N TRP A 262 -13.74 -4.70 21.49
CA TRP A 262 -12.82 -4.27 22.55
C TRP A 262 -11.65 -3.43 21.98
N THR A 263 -10.99 -3.88 20.91
CA THR A 263 -9.88 -3.11 20.32
C THR A 263 -10.32 -1.74 19.80
N LYS A 264 -11.54 -1.63 19.28
CA LYS A 264 -12.13 -0.36 18.86
C LYS A 264 -12.34 0.57 20.06
N GLU A 265 -12.84 0.07 21.17
CA GLU A 265 -13.03 0.83 22.42
C GLU A 265 -11.70 1.29 23.02
N THR A 266 -10.63 0.50 22.89
CA THR A 266 -9.30 0.81 23.43
C THR A 266 -8.37 1.52 22.45
N HIS A 267 -8.86 1.90 21.26
CA HIS A 267 -8.08 2.53 20.19
C HIS A 267 -6.85 1.72 19.72
N LEU A 268 -6.94 0.40 19.76
CA LEU A 268 -5.94 -0.50 19.16
C LEU A 268 -6.35 -0.78 17.70
N GLY A 269 -5.48 -0.46 16.75
CA GLY A 269 -5.80 -0.62 15.33
C GLY A 269 -5.30 -1.93 14.69
N ILE A 270 -4.58 -2.77 15.44
CA ILE A 270 -4.04 -4.05 14.95
C ILE A 270 -4.42 -5.21 15.88
N ILE A 271 -5.03 -6.25 15.30
CA ILE A 271 -5.20 -7.56 15.94
C ILE A 271 -4.23 -8.53 15.27
N GLN A 272 -3.34 -9.11 16.06
CA GLN A 272 -2.53 -10.26 15.66
C GLN A 272 -3.03 -11.50 16.39
N ILE A 273 -3.40 -12.53 15.63
CA ILE A 273 -3.73 -13.85 16.18
C ILE A 273 -2.56 -14.82 15.96
N LEU A 274 -2.46 -15.81 16.85
CA LEU A 274 -1.59 -16.97 16.61
C LEU A 274 -2.13 -17.83 15.45
N PRO A 275 -1.31 -18.74 14.87
CA PRO A 275 -1.79 -19.59 13.80
C PRO A 275 -3.06 -20.35 14.17
N ILE A 276 -3.99 -20.41 13.21
CA ILE A 276 -5.33 -21.00 13.36
C ILE A 276 -5.52 -22.27 12.51
N ASN A 277 -4.43 -22.71 11.88
CA ASN A 277 -4.41 -23.85 10.99
C ASN A 277 -4.57 -25.16 11.76
N ASP A 278 -5.13 -26.16 11.09
CA ASP A 278 -5.34 -27.47 11.69
C ASP A 278 -4.01 -28.13 12.07
N THR A 279 -3.94 -28.58 13.32
CA THR A 279 -2.81 -29.24 13.99
C THR A 279 -3.22 -30.63 14.49
N THR A 280 -4.45 -31.09 14.17
CA THR A 280 -4.99 -32.36 14.64
C THR A 280 -4.21 -33.53 14.05
N ALA A 281 -3.41 -34.21 14.88
CA ALA A 281 -2.59 -35.35 14.51
C ALA A 281 -2.99 -36.62 15.27
N ASN A 282 -3.29 -36.50 16.56
CA ASN A 282 -3.58 -37.63 17.44
C ASN A 282 -4.73 -37.38 18.42
N TYR A 283 -5.42 -36.23 18.31
CA TYR A 283 -6.54 -35.82 19.16
C TYR A 283 -6.16 -35.68 20.65
N SER A 284 -4.88 -35.45 20.95
CA SER A 284 -4.41 -35.18 22.31
C SER A 284 -4.08 -33.71 22.51
N TRP A 285 -3.87 -33.31 23.77
CA TRP A 285 -3.49 -31.93 24.10
C TRP A 285 -2.27 -31.40 23.33
N THR A 286 -1.39 -32.26 22.80
CA THR A 286 -0.24 -31.80 21.99
C THR A 286 -0.68 -31.10 20.70
N ASP A 287 -1.86 -31.44 20.20
CA ASP A 287 -2.44 -30.82 19.01
C ASP A 287 -2.88 -29.38 19.27
N SER A 288 -3.00 -28.94 20.54
CA SER A 288 -3.27 -27.54 20.87
C SER A 288 -2.12 -26.58 20.54
N TYR A 289 -0.91 -27.10 20.25
CA TYR A 289 0.26 -26.30 19.91
C TYR A 289 0.13 -25.69 18.49
N PRO A 290 -0.04 -24.37 18.35
CA PRO A 290 -0.50 -23.76 17.09
C PRO A 290 0.54 -23.80 15.96
N TYR A 291 1.78 -24.20 16.23
CA TYR A 291 2.87 -24.20 15.24
C TYR A 291 3.14 -25.59 14.62
N ALA A 292 2.37 -26.61 14.96
CA ALA A 292 2.50 -27.98 14.44
C ALA A 292 1.45 -28.28 13.35
N ALA A 293 1.25 -27.36 12.41
CA ALA A 293 0.17 -27.47 11.43
C ALA A 293 0.33 -28.71 10.54
N VAL A 294 -0.72 -29.54 10.48
CA VAL A 294 -0.84 -30.67 9.54
C VAL A 294 -1.38 -30.20 8.19
N SER A 295 -2.05 -29.05 8.14
CA SER A 295 -2.55 -28.43 6.91
C SER A 295 -2.45 -26.90 6.94
N VAL A 296 -1.87 -26.33 5.88
CA VAL A 296 -1.82 -24.86 5.69
C VAL A 296 -3.12 -24.27 5.11
N TYR A 297 -4.08 -25.12 4.74
CA TYR A 297 -5.36 -24.72 4.15
C TYR A 297 -6.57 -24.96 5.06
N ALA A 298 -6.49 -25.95 5.95
CA ALA A 298 -7.58 -26.24 6.88
C ALA A 298 -7.48 -25.36 8.13
N LEU A 299 -8.61 -24.81 8.53
CA LEU A 299 -8.78 -24.17 9.83
C LEU A 299 -8.97 -25.24 10.89
N HIS A 300 -8.39 -25.05 12.07
CA HIS A 300 -8.51 -26.03 13.15
C HIS A 300 -9.96 -26.10 13.66
N PRO A 301 -10.56 -27.31 13.75
CA PRO A 301 -11.92 -27.48 14.24
C PRO A 301 -12.17 -26.97 15.67
N GLN A 302 -11.14 -26.80 16.51
CA GLN A 302 -11.34 -26.25 17.86
C GLN A 302 -11.98 -24.86 17.85
N TYR A 303 -11.77 -24.08 16.79
CA TYR A 303 -12.26 -22.70 16.70
C TYR A 303 -13.66 -22.59 16.09
N ILE A 304 -14.29 -23.70 15.68
CA ILE A 304 -15.66 -23.66 15.15
C ILE A 304 -16.64 -23.30 16.26
N SER A 305 -17.61 -22.44 15.95
CA SER A 305 -18.71 -22.12 16.86
C SER A 305 -19.96 -22.86 16.42
N LEU A 306 -20.27 -23.95 17.12
CA LEU A 306 -21.35 -24.87 16.73
C LEU A 306 -22.74 -24.23 16.80
N GLU A 307 -22.95 -23.27 17.71
CA GLU A 307 -24.21 -22.52 17.82
C GLU A 307 -24.40 -21.47 16.70
N ASN A 308 -23.32 -21.11 16.01
CA ASN A 308 -23.31 -20.04 15.01
C ASN A 308 -23.11 -20.57 13.57
N LEU A 309 -23.49 -21.82 13.33
CA LEU A 309 -23.52 -22.42 12.00
C LEU A 309 -24.79 -22.02 11.26
N ASP A 310 -24.78 -22.14 9.93
CA ASP A 310 -25.96 -21.90 9.08
C ASP A 310 -27.07 -22.95 9.25
N PHE A 311 -26.84 -23.96 10.10
CA PHE A 311 -27.76 -25.03 10.43
C PHE A 311 -27.82 -25.27 11.93
N GLU A 312 -28.99 -25.68 12.41
CA GLU A 312 -29.22 -25.97 13.82
C GLU A 312 -28.53 -27.28 14.25
N LEU A 313 -28.16 -27.35 15.53
CA LEU A 313 -27.75 -28.60 16.16
C LEU A 313 -28.90 -29.64 16.11
N PRO A 314 -28.59 -30.92 15.88
CA PRO A 314 -29.58 -31.99 15.97
C PRO A 314 -30.28 -31.99 17.33
N LYS A 315 -31.62 -32.06 17.33
CA LYS A 315 -32.45 -31.91 18.54
C LYS A 315 -32.09 -32.89 19.66
N ASP A 316 -31.63 -34.08 19.29
CA ASP A 316 -31.19 -35.13 20.20
C ASP A 316 -29.82 -34.85 20.85
N LEU A 317 -29.01 -33.94 20.29
CA LEU A 317 -27.70 -33.54 20.82
C LEU A 317 -27.74 -32.23 21.61
N VAL A 318 -28.80 -31.42 21.51
CA VAL A 318 -28.86 -30.08 22.11
C VAL A 318 -28.66 -30.09 23.63
N GLU A 319 -29.32 -30.99 24.35
CA GLU A 319 -29.24 -31.02 25.82
C GLU A 319 -27.88 -31.53 26.31
N GLU A 320 -27.30 -32.51 25.60
CA GLU A 320 -25.93 -32.96 25.86
C GLU A 320 -24.91 -31.85 25.59
N TYR A 321 -25.05 -31.16 24.45
CA TYR A 321 -24.20 -30.03 24.10
C TYR A 321 -24.24 -28.93 25.16
N LYS A 322 -25.43 -28.53 25.62
CA LYS A 322 -25.57 -27.48 26.66
C LYS A 322 -24.92 -27.90 27.98
N ALA A 323 -25.14 -29.14 28.42
CA ALA A 323 -24.55 -29.64 29.65
C ALA A 323 -23.01 -29.68 29.57
N GLU A 324 -22.48 -30.10 28.42
CA GLU A 324 -21.05 -30.15 28.17
C GLU A 324 -20.44 -28.73 28.06
N LYS A 325 -21.14 -27.80 27.39
CA LYS A 325 -20.76 -26.37 27.31
C LYS A 325 -20.64 -25.75 28.70
N GLU A 326 -21.67 -25.92 29.54
CA GLU A 326 -21.67 -25.39 30.91
C GLU A 326 -20.53 -25.99 31.74
N SER A 327 -20.34 -27.32 31.64
CA SER A 327 -19.24 -28.01 32.30
C SER A 327 -17.88 -27.47 31.87
N LEU A 328 -17.62 -27.35 30.57
CA LEU A 328 -16.33 -26.90 30.04
C LEU A 328 -16.06 -25.42 30.33
N ASN A 329 -17.08 -24.56 30.29
CA ASN A 329 -16.95 -23.14 30.63
C ASN A 329 -16.68 -22.91 32.12
N SER A 330 -17.13 -23.80 32.99
CA SER A 330 -16.86 -23.72 34.43
C SER A 330 -15.40 -24.02 34.82
N LEU A 331 -14.62 -24.61 33.91
CA LEU A 331 -13.22 -24.97 34.18
C LEU A 331 -12.31 -23.73 34.19
N GLU A 332 -11.32 -23.74 35.07
CA GLU A 332 -10.28 -22.70 35.13
C GLU A 332 -9.37 -22.75 33.89
N LEU A 333 -9.02 -23.96 33.46
CA LEU A 333 -8.15 -24.23 32.30
C LEU A 333 -8.94 -24.90 31.18
N ILE A 334 -8.43 -24.76 29.95
CA ILE A 334 -8.99 -25.41 28.77
C ILE A 334 -8.73 -26.91 28.86
N ASP A 335 -9.80 -27.70 28.92
CA ASP A 335 -9.74 -29.15 28.70
C ASP A 335 -9.83 -29.45 27.21
N TYR A 336 -8.68 -29.41 26.54
CA TYR A 336 -8.60 -29.54 25.08
C TYR A 336 -9.18 -30.86 24.57
N GLU A 337 -8.85 -31.99 25.20
CA GLU A 337 -9.23 -33.32 24.73
C GLU A 337 -10.74 -33.55 24.87
N LYS A 338 -11.33 -33.11 25.99
CA LYS A 338 -12.78 -33.17 26.18
C LYS A 338 -13.51 -32.23 25.23
N MET A 339 -13.05 -30.99 25.11
CA MET A 339 -13.62 -30.00 24.18
C MET A 339 -13.59 -30.49 22.74
N ILE A 340 -12.43 -30.93 22.23
CA ILE A 340 -12.29 -31.29 20.82
C ILE A 340 -13.09 -32.55 20.49
N SER A 341 -13.06 -33.57 21.35
CA SER A 341 -13.82 -34.81 21.14
C SER A 341 -15.33 -34.57 21.13
N ALA A 342 -15.83 -33.69 22.01
CA ALA A 342 -17.23 -33.28 22.02
C ALA A 342 -17.63 -32.45 20.79
N LYS A 343 -16.74 -31.60 20.25
CA LYS A 343 -17.00 -30.86 19.00
C LYS A 343 -17.04 -31.75 17.74
N TRP A 344 -16.37 -32.89 17.76
CA TRP A 344 -16.34 -33.84 16.64
C TRP A 344 -17.55 -34.77 16.57
N LYS A 345 -18.28 -34.91 17.69
CA LYS A 345 -19.53 -35.67 17.77
C LYS A 345 -20.65 -34.91 17.09
#